data_AF-A0AAU5PZ92-F1
#
_entry.id   AF-A0AAU5PZ92-F1
#
_cell.length_a   1.000
_cell.length_b   1.000
_cell.length_c   1.000
_cell.angle_alpha   90.00
_cell.angle_beta   90.00
_cell.angle_gamma   90.00
#
_symmetry.space_group_name_H-M   'P 1'
#
loop_
_entity.id
_entity.type
_entity.pdbx_description
1 polymer ?
#
loop_
_entity_poly.entity_id
_entity_poly.type
_entity_poly.pdbx_seq_one_letter_code
_entity_poly.pdbx_strand_id
1 'polypeptide(L)'
;MKHRFPSLLFVALCGLAPAVLGHFLDWSAWLWGFMSMVTASGSLLLVMTVLSGGHTSVDPYEPGEPEPPAVPTEQPYQEARVVDAVLPSATDGYDFLFSATVWWRPVPDHAGQADSTSSALAVSSVVSRALEVVRHEEPGRASFARYLLEGQLGILLPDLSGRVKAMAADVTLALAPADRERLQKLNDLRKDEEIWEYERQHERNKRRYLGDDVLKSAGSAVVWWLARHENEIEKAVDMIGPLAQVAAAANDEEVPELFRHLLVPPVGARSEATAGGPLWDGGDHEGGVFDREEEVGVSDRLRLLLTEAGLKPDMDGYTVLAHRVMRFLKTEGLDEAADEIRRAFGLAPGEGPEDEPSSEGNTTGPWPPRSPAPEGPPFTDPYVAPTASTFAPRTAEGSANTGDQRQDRWETSEDDTPSPHFWDPSHSPRRPAEPGPWDEDEENGI
;
A
#
# COMPACT_ATOMS: atom_id res chain seq x y z
N MET A 1 56.97 16.53 -45.10
CA MET A 1 56.44 17.91 -44.96
C MET A 1 55.57 18.40 -46.13
N LYS A 2 55.58 17.78 -47.33
CA LYS A 2 54.83 18.28 -48.52
C LYS A 2 53.28 18.19 -48.45
N HIS A 3 52.70 17.31 -47.61
CA HIS A 3 51.23 17.13 -47.54
C HIS A 3 50.50 18.05 -46.54
N ARG A 4 51.22 18.71 -45.62
CA ARG A 4 50.60 19.57 -44.59
C ARG A 4 50.22 20.95 -45.14
N PHE A 5 50.99 21.47 -46.08
CA PHE A 5 50.77 22.79 -46.68
C PHE A 5 49.45 22.90 -47.49
N PRO A 6 49.10 21.97 -48.39
CA PRO A 6 47.82 22.06 -49.12
C PRO A 6 46.61 21.88 -48.19
N SER A 7 46.75 21.07 -47.14
CA SER A 7 45.69 20.82 -46.17
C SER A 7 45.38 22.04 -45.30
N LEU A 8 46.41 22.78 -44.88
CA LEU A 8 46.23 24.03 -44.13
C LEU A 8 45.63 25.14 -45.00
N LEU A 9 46.02 25.22 -46.28
CA LEU A 9 45.40 26.15 -47.22
C LEU A 9 43.92 25.82 -47.47
N PHE A 10 43.56 24.55 -47.54
CA PHE A 10 42.16 24.11 -47.70
C PHE A 10 41.30 24.54 -46.51
N VAL A 11 41.76 24.33 -45.27
CA VAL A 11 41.05 24.75 -44.04
C VAL A 11 40.92 26.28 -43.98
N ALA A 12 41.99 27.01 -44.32
CA ALA A 12 41.96 28.47 -44.35
C ALA A 12 40.96 28.99 -45.40
N LEU A 13 40.95 28.41 -46.61
CA LEU A 13 40.03 28.76 -47.68
C LEU A 13 38.57 28.49 -47.28
N CYS A 14 38.29 27.33 -46.66
CA CYS A 14 36.95 26.96 -46.21
C CYS A 14 36.43 27.81 -45.04
N GLY A 15 37.31 28.36 -44.20
CA GLY A 15 36.92 29.32 -43.16
C GLY A 15 36.67 30.73 -43.70
N LEU A 16 37.42 31.15 -44.72
CA LEU A 16 37.34 32.51 -45.27
C LEU A 16 36.24 32.66 -46.33
N ALA A 17 35.89 31.59 -47.06
CA ALA A 17 34.88 31.62 -48.12
C ALA A 17 33.47 31.97 -47.64
N PRO A 18 32.97 31.46 -46.49
CA PRO A 18 31.80 32.01 -45.84
C PRO A 18 32.07 33.47 -45.66
N ALA A 19 33.04 33.88 -44.82
CA ALA A 19 33.50 35.25 -44.49
C ALA A 19 33.89 36.22 -45.64
N VAL A 20 33.63 35.92 -46.92
CA VAL A 20 33.61 36.92 -48.02
C VAL A 20 32.20 37.11 -48.62
N LEU A 21 31.47 36.02 -48.88
CA LEU A 21 30.05 36.00 -49.26
C LEU A 21 29.02 36.85 -48.45
N GLY A 22 28.73 36.56 -47.18
CA GLY A 22 27.93 37.38 -46.25
C GLY A 22 28.33 38.87 -46.02
N HIS A 23 29.54 39.33 -46.38
CA HIS A 23 29.92 40.75 -46.36
C HIS A 23 29.34 41.44 -47.59
N PHE A 24 29.31 40.73 -48.72
CA PHE A 24 28.64 41.18 -49.92
C PHE A 24 27.11 41.08 -49.84
N LEU A 25 26.57 40.31 -48.88
CA LEU A 25 25.12 40.12 -48.67
C LEU A 25 24.58 40.84 -47.41
N ASP A 26 25.37 41.72 -46.77
CA ASP A 26 25.03 42.48 -45.55
C ASP A 26 24.48 41.61 -44.40
N TRP A 27 25.01 40.39 -44.25
CA TRP A 27 24.61 39.49 -43.17
C TRP A 27 25.19 39.94 -41.84
N SER A 28 24.44 39.72 -40.76
CA SER A 28 24.88 40.01 -39.40
C SER A 28 26.26 39.39 -39.13
N ALA A 29 27.18 40.20 -38.58
CA ALA A 29 28.55 39.79 -38.29
C ALA A 29 28.63 38.52 -37.42
N TRP A 30 27.63 38.31 -36.57
CA TRP A 30 27.49 37.11 -35.73
C TRP A 30 27.20 35.85 -36.54
N LEU A 31 26.29 35.95 -37.52
CA LEU A 31 25.86 34.80 -38.32
C LEU A 31 27.04 34.23 -39.11
N TRP A 32 27.93 35.11 -39.52
CA TRP A 32 29.01 34.76 -40.40
C TRP A 32 30.27 34.32 -39.69
N GLY A 33 30.58 34.94 -38.55
CA GLY A 33 31.57 34.40 -37.62
C GLY A 33 31.23 32.97 -37.21
N PHE A 34 29.94 32.70 -36.94
CA PHE A 34 29.49 31.34 -36.61
C PHE A 34 29.69 30.36 -37.77
N MET A 35 29.26 30.72 -38.99
CA MET A 35 29.43 29.85 -40.16
C MET A 35 30.90 29.56 -40.48
N SER A 36 31.78 30.56 -40.40
CA SER A 36 33.22 30.38 -40.59
C SER A 36 33.85 29.49 -39.53
N MET A 37 33.40 29.60 -38.27
CA MET A 37 33.89 28.74 -37.19
C MET A 37 33.45 27.28 -37.38
N VAL A 38 32.19 27.07 -37.79
CA VAL A 38 31.66 25.74 -38.06
C VAL A 38 32.38 25.09 -39.25
N THR A 39 32.56 25.80 -40.37
CA THR A 39 33.26 25.24 -41.54
C THR A 39 34.75 25.00 -41.30
N ALA A 40 35.41 25.87 -40.52
CA ALA A 40 36.79 25.66 -40.11
C ALA A 40 36.93 24.43 -39.19
N SER A 41 36.03 24.25 -38.22
CA SER A 41 36.06 23.08 -37.33
C SER A 41 35.76 21.77 -38.07
N GLY A 42 34.79 21.77 -38.99
CA GLY A 42 34.42 20.60 -39.79
C GLY A 42 35.52 20.21 -40.78
N SER A 43 36.15 21.18 -41.44
CA SER A 43 37.28 20.91 -42.34
C SER A 43 38.52 20.45 -41.58
N LEU A 44 38.78 20.96 -40.38
CA LEU A 44 39.87 20.49 -39.52
C LEU A 44 39.67 19.03 -39.07
N LEU A 45 38.44 18.65 -38.71
CA LEU A 45 38.11 17.26 -38.37
C LEU A 45 38.30 16.33 -39.57
N LEU A 46 37.86 16.74 -40.75
CA LEU A 46 38.01 15.95 -41.98
C LEU A 46 39.48 15.80 -42.40
N VAL A 47 40.29 16.83 -42.17
CA VAL A 47 41.74 16.77 -42.36
C VAL A 47 42.39 15.84 -41.33
N MET A 48 41.98 15.89 -40.06
CA MET A 48 42.51 14.99 -39.03
C MET A 48 42.15 13.51 -39.29
N THR A 49 40.95 13.21 -39.79
CA THR A 49 40.55 11.83 -40.11
C THR A 49 41.30 11.29 -41.33
N VAL A 50 41.52 12.12 -42.36
CA VAL A 50 42.27 11.72 -43.57
C VAL A 50 43.78 11.61 -43.33
N LEU A 51 44.37 12.49 -42.51
CA LEU A 51 45.81 12.36 -42.14
C LEU A 51 46.08 11.28 -41.08
N SER A 52 45.09 10.89 -40.28
CA SER A 52 45.23 9.76 -39.35
C SER A 52 45.06 8.40 -40.04
N GLY A 53 44.55 8.38 -41.28
CA GLY A 53 44.27 7.16 -42.05
C GLY A 53 45.42 6.63 -42.92
N GLY A 54 46.65 7.15 -42.80
CA GLY A 54 47.74 6.64 -43.63
C GLY A 54 49.12 6.99 -43.15
N HIS A 55 49.76 6.07 -42.43
CA HIS A 55 51.21 5.82 -42.45
C HIS A 55 51.50 4.39 -41.96
N THR A 56 51.28 3.39 -42.83
CA THR A 56 52.12 2.19 -42.85
C THR A 56 53.14 2.39 -43.96
N SER A 57 54.30 2.95 -43.60
CA SER A 57 55.48 2.91 -44.45
C SER A 57 56.26 1.66 -44.07
N VAL A 58 56.28 0.69 -44.98
CA VAL A 58 57.20 -0.44 -44.95
C VAL A 58 58.59 0.13 -45.22
N ASP A 59 59.47 0.09 -44.22
CA ASP A 59 60.91 0.21 -44.43
C ASP A 59 61.52 -1.17 -44.15
N PRO A 60 62.20 -1.81 -45.12
CA PRO A 60 62.88 -3.07 -44.88
C PRO A 60 64.22 -2.78 -44.21
N TYR A 61 64.30 -3.20 -42.93
CA TYR A 61 65.48 -3.51 -42.11
C TYR A 61 65.59 -2.70 -40.81
N GLU A 62 64.86 -3.13 -39.77
CA GLU A 62 65.29 -2.96 -38.38
C GLU A 62 65.11 -4.26 -37.58
N PRO A 63 65.95 -4.50 -36.54
CA PRO A 63 66.06 -5.78 -35.86
C PRO A 63 64.94 -5.97 -34.82
N GLY A 64 64.11 -6.99 -35.01
CA GLY A 64 63.33 -7.69 -33.99
C GLY A 64 62.64 -6.84 -32.92
N GLU A 65 61.52 -6.22 -33.27
CA GLU A 65 60.56 -5.71 -32.30
C GLU A 65 59.92 -6.91 -31.58
N PRO A 66 59.92 -6.98 -30.23
CA PRO A 66 59.23 -8.05 -29.52
C PRO A 66 57.75 -8.01 -29.89
N GLU A 67 57.23 -9.16 -30.32
CA GLU A 67 55.83 -9.36 -30.68
C GLU A 67 54.92 -8.66 -29.64
N PRO A 68 54.04 -7.73 -30.04
CA PRO A 68 53.10 -7.14 -29.09
C PRO A 68 52.33 -8.29 -28.43
N PRO A 69 52.23 -8.33 -27.09
CA PRO A 69 51.58 -9.45 -26.42
C PRO A 69 50.18 -9.61 -27.00
N ALA A 70 49.88 -10.81 -27.52
CA ALA A 70 48.58 -11.12 -28.09
C ALA A 70 47.51 -10.66 -27.09
N VAL A 71 46.62 -9.75 -27.53
CA VAL A 71 45.50 -9.30 -26.70
C VAL A 71 44.73 -10.56 -26.30
N PRO A 72 44.66 -10.93 -25.01
CA PRO A 72 44.00 -12.17 -24.62
C PRO A 72 42.54 -12.09 -25.07
N THR A 73 42.14 -13.02 -25.94
CA THR A 73 40.76 -13.08 -26.43
C THR A 73 39.86 -13.41 -25.24
N GLU A 74 39.05 -12.44 -24.82
CA GLU A 74 38.08 -12.66 -23.74
C GLU A 74 37.12 -13.78 -24.17
N GLN A 75 37.03 -14.84 -23.37
CA GLN A 75 36.12 -15.95 -23.66
C GLN A 75 34.66 -15.48 -23.57
N PRO A 76 33.77 -15.95 -24.47
CA PRO A 76 32.37 -15.57 -24.46
C PRO A 76 31.67 -16.05 -23.18
N TYR A 77 30.65 -15.30 -22.73
CA TYR A 77 29.80 -15.71 -21.63
C TYR A 77 28.90 -16.88 -22.05
N GLN A 78 28.70 -17.81 -21.12
CA GLN A 78 27.79 -18.95 -21.23
C GLN A 78 26.59 -18.74 -20.28
N GLU A 79 25.42 -19.24 -20.66
CA GLU A 79 24.18 -19.15 -19.89
C GLU A 79 23.90 -20.45 -19.13
N ALA A 80 23.44 -20.34 -17.88
CA ALA A 80 22.82 -21.42 -17.11
C ALA A 80 21.60 -20.86 -16.38
N ARG A 81 20.67 -21.72 -15.96
CA ARG A 81 19.46 -21.28 -15.24
C ARG A 81 19.32 -21.97 -13.89
N VAL A 82 18.86 -21.18 -12.93
CA VAL A 82 18.40 -21.66 -11.62
C VAL A 82 16.89 -21.49 -11.59
N VAL A 83 16.18 -22.55 -11.24
CA VAL A 83 14.72 -22.57 -11.18
C VAL A 83 14.31 -23.07 -9.80
N ASP A 84 13.55 -22.25 -9.09
CA ASP A 84 12.91 -22.52 -7.80
C ASP A 84 13.86 -23.16 -6.78
N ALA A 85 15.09 -22.68 -6.70
CA ALA A 85 16.03 -23.10 -5.67
C ALA A 85 15.54 -22.63 -4.31
N VAL A 86 15.39 -23.59 -3.38
CA VAL A 86 14.91 -23.35 -2.02
C VAL A 86 16.02 -22.70 -1.20
N LEU A 87 15.77 -21.49 -0.70
CA LEU A 87 16.67 -20.73 0.17
C LEU A 87 15.97 -20.46 1.51
N PRO A 88 16.52 -20.88 2.65
CA PRO A 88 15.93 -20.59 3.96
C PRO A 88 15.89 -19.08 4.23
N SER A 89 14.77 -18.62 4.77
CA SER A 89 14.62 -17.25 5.28
C SER A 89 15.19 -17.08 6.69
N ALA A 90 15.12 -15.87 7.24
CA ALA A 90 15.47 -15.62 8.64
C ALA A 90 14.50 -16.25 9.66
N THR A 91 13.32 -16.70 9.22
CA THR A 91 12.33 -17.33 10.09
C THR A 91 12.24 -18.81 9.79
N ASP A 92 12.40 -19.64 10.83
CA ASP A 92 12.32 -21.09 10.70
C ASP A 92 10.98 -21.52 10.08
N GLY A 93 11.06 -22.51 9.17
CA GLY A 93 9.89 -23.06 8.49
C GLY A 93 9.37 -22.23 7.32
N TYR A 94 10.09 -21.18 6.91
CA TYR A 94 9.77 -20.39 5.71
C TYR A 94 10.97 -20.38 4.75
N ASP A 95 10.72 -20.85 3.53
CA ASP A 95 11.71 -20.85 2.46
C ASP A 95 11.30 -19.92 1.32
N PHE A 96 12.31 -19.30 0.72
CA PHE A 96 12.18 -18.58 -0.53
C PHE A 96 12.48 -19.50 -1.71
N LEU A 97 11.75 -19.29 -2.81
CA LEU A 97 11.98 -19.86 -4.13
C LEU A 97 12.76 -18.84 -4.95
N PHE A 98 14.02 -19.17 -5.24
CA PHE A 98 14.93 -18.35 -6.01
C PHE A 98 15.09 -18.88 -7.44
N SER A 99 14.84 -18.02 -8.43
CA SER A 99 15.16 -18.31 -9.82
C SER A 99 15.95 -17.18 -10.45
N ALA A 100 16.92 -17.51 -11.30
CA ALA A 100 17.75 -16.52 -11.98
C ALA A 100 18.42 -17.10 -13.24
N THR A 101 18.80 -16.21 -14.15
CA THR A 101 19.65 -16.51 -15.30
C THR A 101 21.11 -16.24 -14.92
N VAL A 102 21.95 -17.27 -14.92
CA VAL A 102 23.36 -17.20 -14.56
C VAL A 102 24.22 -17.04 -15.81
N TRP A 103 25.00 -15.96 -15.87
CA TRP A 103 25.99 -15.72 -16.91
C TRP A 103 27.38 -15.98 -16.35
N TRP A 104 28.15 -16.84 -17.01
CA TRP A 104 29.45 -17.26 -16.50
C TRP A 104 30.50 -17.44 -17.60
N ARG A 105 31.78 -17.41 -17.21
CA ARG A 105 32.91 -17.76 -18.08
C ARG A 105 34.01 -18.45 -17.28
N PRO A 106 34.75 -19.41 -17.87
CA PRO A 106 35.88 -20.02 -17.19
C PRO A 106 37.05 -19.03 -17.09
N VAL A 107 37.86 -19.19 -16.05
CA VAL A 107 39.10 -18.42 -15.88
C VAL A 107 40.17 -19.04 -16.80
N PRO A 108 40.95 -18.23 -17.55
CA PRO A 108 41.85 -18.73 -18.61
C PRO A 108 42.82 -19.83 -18.19
N ASP A 109 43.32 -19.77 -16.96
CA ASP A 109 44.26 -20.76 -16.40
C ASP A 109 43.65 -22.16 -16.21
N HIS A 110 42.33 -22.30 -16.32
CA HIS A 110 41.57 -23.52 -16.04
C HIS A 110 40.61 -23.92 -17.19
N ALA A 111 40.75 -23.32 -18.37
CA ALA A 111 39.81 -23.48 -19.49
C ALA A 111 39.76 -24.88 -20.13
N GLY A 112 40.63 -25.81 -19.72
CA GLY A 112 40.76 -27.14 -20.35
C GLY A 112 39.79 -28.21 -19.83
N GLN A 113 38.99 -27.95 -18.79
CA GLN A 113 38.22 -29.01 -18.11
C GLN A 113 36.69 -28.78 -18.16
N ALA A 114 36.04 -29.57 -19.03
CA ALA A 114 34.61 -29.87 -19.17
C ALA A 114 33.56 -28.82 -18.74
N ASP A 115 32.80 -28.32 -19.74
CA ASP A 115 31.76 -27.29 -19.63
C ASP A 115 30.67 -27.57 -18.57
N SER A 116 30.29 -28.84 -18.35
CA SER A 116 29.21 -29.19 -17.42
C SER A 116 29.55 -28.98 -15.94
N THR A 117 30.81 -29.25 -15.55
CA THR A 117 31.27 -29.05 -14.16
C THR A 117 31.42 -27.54 -13.88
N SER A 118 31.85 -26.78 -14.88
CA SER A 118 32.00 -25.32 -14.79
C SER A 118 30.65 -24.61 -14.65
N SER A 119 29.62 -25.07 -15.36
CA SER A 119 28.25 -24.55 -15.20
C SER A 119 27.69 -24.81 -13.79
N ALA A 120 27.87 -26.02 -13.25
CA ALA A 120 27.43 -26.34 -11.89
C ALA A 120 28.15 -25.50 -10.82
N LEU A 121 29.44 -25.23 -11.00
CA LEU A 121 30.19 -24.33 -10.13
C LEU A 121 29.64 -22.90 -10.19
N ALA A 122 29.33 -22.38 -11.37
CA ALA A 122 28.76 -21.05 -11.53
C ALA A 122 27.40 -20.92 -10.83
N VAL A 123 26.51 -21.91 -11.02
CA VAL A 123 25.21 -21.97 -10.34
C VAL A 123 25.40 -22.03 -8.82
N SER A 124 26.26 -22.92 -8.32
CA SER A 124 26.50 -23.05 -6.89
C SER A 124 27.06 -21.76 -6.26
N SER A 125 27.91 -21.04 -6.99
CA SER A 125 28.45 -19.75 -6.55
C SER A 125 27.37 -18.69 -6.44
N VAL A 126 26.44 -18.62 -7.39
CA VAL A 126 25.31 -17.68 -7.36
C VAL A 126 24.34 -18.02 -6.23
N VAL A 127 23.96 -19.30 -6.09
CA VAL A 127 23.06 -19.78 -5.03
C VAL A 127 23.65 -19.52 -3.64
N SER A 128 24.96 -19.75 -3.46
CA SER A 128 25.62 -19.50 -2.17
C SER A 128 25.63 -18.02 -1.82
N ARG A 129 25.90 -17.13 -2.79
CA ARG A 129 25.79 -15.68 -2.59
C ARG A 129 24.37 -15.24 -2.28
N ALA A 130 23.38 -15.82 -2.97
CA ALA A 130 21.98 -15.52 -2.72
C ALA A 130 21.57 -15.92 -1.30
N LEU A 131 22.01 -17.10 -0.84
CA LEU A 131 21.77 -17.60 0.51
C LEU A 131 22.35 -16.66 1.58
N GLU A 132 23.55 -16.13 1.39
CA GLU A 132 24.18 -15.22 2.34
C GLU A 132 23.38 -13.94 2.58
N VAL A 133 22.68 -13.46 1.54
CA VAL A 133 21.80 -12.28 1.61
C VAL A 133 20.48 -12.66 2.27
N VAL A 134 19.82 -13.71 1.78
CA VAL A 134 18.43 -14.02 2.10
C VAL A 134 18.23 -14.62 3.50
N ARG A 135 19.25 -15.31 4.05
CA ARG A 135 19.17 -15.92 5.39
C ARG A 135 18.91 -14.93 6.54
N HIS A 136 19.14 -13.64 6.30
CA HIS A 136 18.92 -12.57 7.28
C HIS A 136 17.65 -11.77 7.01
N GLU A 137 16.93 -12.10 5.93
CA GLU A 137 15.73 -11.39 5.53
C GLU A 137 14.46 -12.10 6.01
N GLU A 138 13.54 -11.31 6.55
CA GLU A 138 12.23 -11.81 6.97
C GLU A 138 11.41 -12.26 5.75
N PRO A 139 10.62 -13.35 5.88
CA PRO A 139 9.80 -13.86 4.78
C PRO A 139 8.77 -12.84 4.27
N GLY A 140 8.27 -11.96 5.14
CA GLY A 140 7.36 -10.87 4.75
C GLY A 140 8.00 -9.81 3.84
N ARG A 141 9.34 -9.81 3.69
CA ARG A 141 10.11 -8.82 2.95
C ARG A 141 10.70 -9.36 1.63
N ALA A 142 10.11 -10.41 1.05
CA ALA A 142 10.56 -11.05 -0.19
C ALA A 142 10.89 -10.06 -1.32
N SER A 143 10.02 -9.06 -1.54
CA SER A 143 10.21 -8.05 -2.59
C SER A 143 11.46 -7.18 -2.36
N PHE A 144 11.78 -6.88 -1.10
CA PHE A 144 12.96 -6.11 -0.73
C PHE A 144 14.23 -6.97 -0.87
N ALA A 145 14.17 -8.22 -0.40
CA ALA A 145 15.27 -9.18 -0.55
C ALA A 145 15.60 -9.43 -2.04
N ARG A 146 14.59 -9.49 -2.93
CA ARG A 146 14.79 -9.56 -4.39
C ARG A 146 15.63 -8.40 -4.91
N TYR A 147 15.31 -7.17 -4.52
CA TYR A 147 16.06 -5.98 -4.95
C TYR A 147 17.52 -6.02 -4.48
N LEU A 148 17.76 -6.48 -3.24
CA LEU A 148 19.12 -6.68 -2.74
C LEU A 148 19.89 -7.72 -3.56
N LEU A 149 19.24 -8.83 -3.91
CA LEU A 149 19.82 -9.88 -4.75
C LEU A 149 20.14 -9.40 -6.16
N GLU A 150 19.26 -8.61 -6.80
CA GLU A 150 19.51 -8.04 -8.13
C GLU A 150 20.82 -7.22 -8.14
N GLY A 151 21.03 -6.38 -7.12
CA GLY A 151 22.26 -5.60 -6.98
C GLY A 151 23.49 -6.45 -6.66
N GLN A 152 23.37 -7.40 -5.73
CA GLN A 152 24.48 -8.24 -5.28
C GLN A 152 24.92 -9.25 -6.34
N LEU A 153 23.98 -9.89 -7.05
CA LEU A 153 24.26 -10.96 -8.00
C LEU A 153 24.63 -10.43 -9.40
N GLY A 154 24.29 -9.18 -9.72
CA GLY A 154 24.67 -8.54 -10.99
C GLY A 154 26.18 -8.32 -11.17
N ILE A 155 26.98 -8.50 -10.10
CA ILE A 155 28.43 -8.33 -10.14
C ILE A 155 29.11 -9.66 -10.53
N LEU A 156 29.99 -9.61 -11.53
CA LEU A 156 30.83 -10.73 -11.96
C LEU A 156 31.92 -11.04 -10.94
N LEU A 157 31.76 -12.11 -10.16
CA LEU A 157 32.72 -12.54 -9.15
C LEU A 157 33.23 -13.97 -9.42
N PRO A 158 34.47 -14.30 -9.03
CA PRO A 158 34.97 -15.67 -9.10
C PRO A 158 34.24 -16.57 -8.09
N ASP A 159 34.11 -17.85 -8.44
CA ASP A 159 33.66 -18.87 -7.51
C ASP A 159 34.73 -19.19 -6.46
N LEU A 160 34.36 -19.94 -5.40
CA LEU A 160 35.28 -20.33 -4.32
C LEU A 160 36.51 -21.10 -4.82
N SER A 161 36.39 -21.86 -5.91
CA SER A 161 37.52 -22.59 -6.51
C SER A 161 38.35 -21.75 -7.48
N GLY A 162 37.92 -20.53 -7.79
CA GLY A 162 38.60 -19.62 -8.72
C GLY A 162 38.61 -20.09 -10.17
N ARG A 163 37.79 -21.08 -10.53
CA ARG A 163 37.75 -21.71 -11.86
C ARG A 163 36.78 -21.01 -12.80
N VAL A 164 35.72 -20.41 -12.28
CA VAL A 164 34.71 -19.69 -13.07
C VAL A 164 34.44 -18.31 -12.47
N LYS A 165 34.06 -17.36 -13.32
CA LYS A 165 33.47 -16.10 -12.89
C LYS A 165 31.99 -16.10 -13.26
N ALA A 166 31.11 -15.78 -12.32
CA ALA A 166 29.66 -15.81 -12.49
C ALA A 166 28.98 -14.52 -12.00
N MET A 167 27.93 -14.14 -12.71
CA MET A 167 26.94 -13.13 -12.35
C MET A 167 25.53 -13.70 -12.60
N ALA A 168 24.50 -13.06 -12.06
CA ALA A 168 23.12 -13.41 -12.35
C ALA A 168 22.31 -12.19 -12.82
N ALA A 169 21.35 -12.46 -13.71
CA ALA A 169 20.34 -11.54 -14.19
C ALA A 169 18.95 -12.18 -14.02
N ASP A 170 17.89 -11.40 -14.26
CA ASP A 170 16.50 -11.85 -14.18
C ASP A 170 16.17 -12.53 -12.84
N VAL A 171 16.64 -11.93 -11.74
CA VAL A 171 16.50 -12.50 -10.40
C VAL A 171 15.05 -12.41 -9.94
N THR A 172 14.52 -13.55 -9.52
CA THR A 172 13.21 -13.66 -8.88
C THR A 172 13.38 -14.32 -7.53
N LEU A 173 12.63 -13.80 -6.56
CA LEU A 173 12.58 -14.34 -5.21
C LEU A 173 11.11 -14.25 -4.76
N ALA A 174 10.51 -15.39 -4.48
CA ALA A 174 9.14 -15.50 -4.02
C ALA A 174 9.07 -16.43 -2.80
N LEU A 175 8.04 -16.31 -1.97
CA LEU A 175 7.71 -17.38 -1.03
C LEU A 175 6.86 -18.45 -1.72
N ALA A 176 6.90 -19.66 -1.19
CA ALA A 176 5.90 -20.67 -1.49
C ALA A 176 4.49 -20.06 -1.31
N PRO A 177 3.55 -20.25 -2.25
CA PRO A 177 2.24 -19.59 -2.21
C PRO A 177 1.48 -19.80 -0.90
N ALA A 178 1.52 -21.03 -0.35
CA ALA A 178 0.88 -21.38 0.91
C ALA A 178 1.43 -20.60 2.12
N ASP A 179 2.75 -20.37 2.14
CA ASP A 179 3.40 -19.66 3.24
C ASP A 179 3.17 -18.16 3.15
N ARG A 180 3.13 -17.61 1.93
CA ARG A 180 2.72 -16.22 1.71
C ARG A 180 1.30 -15.97 2.21
N GLU A 181 0.36 -16.86 1.90
CA GLU A 181 -1.03 -16.77 2.39
C GLU A 181 -1.10 -16.89 3.91
N ARG A 182 -0.33 -17.80 4.52
CA ARG A 182 -0.25 -17.94 5.97
C ARG A 182 0.25 -16.66 6.63
N LEU A 183 1.33 -16.06 6.13
CA LEU A 183 1.89 -14.82 6.68
C LEU A 183 0.92 -13.64 6.53
N GLN A 184 0.22 -13.57 5.40
CA GLN A 184 -0.81 -12.56 5.20
C GLN A 184 -1.91 -12.70 6.25
N LYS A 185 -2.44 -13.92 6.43
CA LYS A 185 -3.47 -14.20 7.45
C LYS A 185 -3.00 -13.88 8.87
N LEU A 186 -1.76 -14.21 9.22
CA LEU A 186 -1.20 -13.88 10.53
C LEU A 186 -1.05 -12.37 10.73
N ASN A 187 -0.66 -11.64 9.68
CA ASN A 187 -0.55 -10.20 9.73
C ASN A 187 -1.91 -9.53 9.92
N ASP A 188 -2.94 -10.01 9.21
CA ASP A 188 -4.30 -9.52 9.31
C ASP A 188 -4.87 -9.78 10.71
N LEU A 189 -4.71 -11.01 11.23
CA LEU A 189 -5.13 -11.35 12.60
C LEU A 189 -4.49 -10.45 13.66
N ARG A 190 -3.19 -10.14 13.52
CA ARG A 190 -2.52 -9.23 14.46
C ARG A 190 -3.09 -7.81 14.39
N LYS A 191 -3.36 -7.30 13.19
CA LYS A 191 -3.99 -5.97 13.02
C LYS A 191 -5.40 -5.94 13.60
N ASP A 192 -6.16 -6.99 13.38
CA ASP A 192 -7.52 -7.12 13.91
C ASP A 192 -7.52 -7.15 15.45
N GLU A 193 -6.56 -7.86 16.05
CA GLU A 193 -6.36 -7.87 17.51
C GLU A 193 -5.98 -6.49 18.06
N GLU A 194 -5.07 -5.76 17.38
CA GLU A 194 -4.69 -4.39 17.75
C GLU A 194 -5.89 -3.43 17.69
N ILE A 195 -6.71 -3.53 16.64
CA ILE A 195 -7.94 -2.74 16.49
C ILE A 195 -8.91 -3.08 17.62
N TRP A 196 -9.14 -4.37 17.87
CA TRP A 196 -10.08 -4.81 18.88
C TRP A 196 -9.67 -4.39 20.30
N GLU A 197 -8.39 -4.47 20.65
CA GLU A 197 -7.94 -4.01 21.97
C GLU A 197 -8.05 -2.49 22.09
N TYR A 198 -7.81 -1.74 21.01
CA TYR A 198 -8.04 -0.30 20.98
C TYR A 198 -9.52 0.04 21.21
N GLU A 199 -10.44 -0.62 20.51
CA GLU A 199 -11.89 -0.43 20.67
C GLU A 199 -12.35 -0.77 22.08
N ARG A 200 -11.93 -1.93 22.59
CA ARG A 200 -12.20 -2.35 23.96
C ARG A 200 -11.69 -1.33 24.98
N GLN A 201 -10.48 -0.82 24.79
CA GLN A 201 -9.92 0.19 25.69
C GLN A 201 -10.64 1.52 25.55
N HIS A 202 -11.04 1.90 24.35
CA HIS A 202 -11.87 3.07 24.10
C HIS A 202 -13.22 2.97 24.83
N GLU A 203 -13.90 1.83 24.74
CA GLU A 203 -15.14 1.59 25.47
C GLU A 203 -14.94 1.63 26.98
N ARG A 204 -13.89 0.98 27.51
CA ARG A 204 -13.57 1.01 28.94
C ARG A 204 -13.30 2.43 29.42
N ASN A 205 -12.51 3.20 28.65
CA ASN A 205 -12.22 4.59 28.96
C ASN A 205 -13.49 5.45 28.90
N LYS A 206 -14.40 5.21 27.94
CA LYS A 206 -15.69 5.90 27.86
C LYS A 206 -16.58 5.59 29.04
N ARG A 207 -16.69 4.31 29.44
CA ARG A 207 -17.47 3.90 30.62
C ARG A 207 -16.89 4.51 31.90
N ARG A 208 -15.56 4.51 32.02
CA ARG A 208 -14.87 5.14 33.15
C ARG A 208 -15.12 6.65 33.21
N TYR A 209 -14.95 7.35 32.09
CA TYR A 209 -15.25 8.79 32.03
C TYR A 209 -16.71 9.09 32.36
N LEU A 210 -17.65 8.31 31.80
CA LEU A 210 -19.07 8.50 32.08
C LEU A 210 -19.41 8.19 33.54
N GLY A 211 -18.86 7.13 34.12
CA GLY A 211 -19.12 6.77 35.52
C GLY A 211 -18.42 7.71 36.51
N ASP A 212 -17.10 7.81 36.40
CA ASP A 212 -16.23 8.44 37.41
C ASP A 212 -16.22 9.98 37.31
N ASP A 213 -16.45 10.56 36.13
CA ASP A 213 -16.40 12.01 35.93
C ASP A 213 -17.80 12.60 35.70
N VAL A 214 -18.59 12.02 34.78
CA VAL A 214 -19.87 12.61 34.37
C VAL A 214 -20.98 12.29 35.36
N LEU A 215 -21.25 11.01 35.59
CA LEU A 215 -22.38 10.51 36.36
C LEU A 215 -22.04 10.26 37.83
N LYS A 216 -20.85 10.67 38.30
CA LYS A 216 -20.46 10.60 39.71
C LYS A 216 -21.46 11.27 40.66
N SER A 217 -22.15 12.30 40.18
CA SER A 217 -23.16 13.03 40.94
C SER A 217 -24.15 13.73 40.00
N ALA A 218 -25.32 14.12 40.52
CA ALA A 218 -26.25 14.99 39.80
C ALA A 218 -25.57 16.30 39.35
N GLY A 219 -24.70 16.88 40.18
CA GLY A 219 -23.99 18.12 39.88
C GLY A 219 -23.01 17.98 38.71
N SER A 220 -22.18 16.93 38.70
CA SER A 220 -21.24 16.67 37.61
C SER A 220 -21.96 16.39 36.29
N ALA A 221 -23.12 15.70 36.34
CA ALA A 221 -23.93 15.42 35.16
C ALA A 221 -24.53 16.71 34.56
N VAL A 222 -24.99 17.64 35.39
CA VAL A 222 -25.50 18.96 34.95
C VAL A 222 -24.39 19.81 34.34
N VAL A 223 -23.21 19.86 34.97
CA VAL A 223 -22.04 20.58 34.42
C VAL A 223 -21.63 20.00 33.07
N TRP A 224 -21.58 18.68 32.94
CA TRP A 224 -21.30 18.00 31.68
C TRP A 224 -22.35 18.31 30.60
N TRP A 225 -23.63 18.39 30.98
CA TRP A 225 -24.71 18.73 30.07
C TRP A 225 -24.57 20.18 29.56
N LEU A 226 -24.31 21.12 30.47
CA LEU A 226 -24.09 22.54 30.16
C LEU A 226 -22.86 22.74 29.27
N ALA A 227 -21.76 22.01 29.52
CA ALA A 227 -20.56 22.08 28.69
C ALA A 227 -20.80 21.65 27.22
N ARG A 228 -21.87 20.91 26.95
CA ARG A 228 -22.29 20.53 25.58
C ARG A 228 -23.43 21.40 25.03
N HIS A 229 -24.11 22.14 25.90
CA HIS A 229 -25.28 22.95 25.58
C HIS A 229 -25.15 24.32 26.26
N GLU A 230 -24.08 25.04 25.94
CA GLU A 230 -23.63 26.24 26.68
C GLU A 230 -24.70 27.35 26.79
N ASN A 231 -25.63 27.40 25.82
CA ASN A 231 -26.65 28.44 25.73
C ASN A 231 -28.05 27.99 26.24
N GLU A 232 -28.19 26.75 26.72
CA GLU A 232 -29.49 26.17 27.09
C GLU A 232 -29.68 26.07 28.62
N ILE A 233 -29.39 27.16 29.34
CA ILE A 233 -29.39 27.17 30.82
C ILE A 233 -30.76 26.79 31.42
N GLU A 234 -31.86 27.34 30.90
CA GLU A 234 -33.21 27.04 31.40
C GLU A 234 -33.52 25.54 31.30
N LYS A 235 -33.15 24.94 30.17
CA LYS A 235 -33.33 23.50 29.95
C LYS A 235 -32.36 22.66 30.79
N ALA A 236 -31.17 23.17 31.13
CA ALA A 236 -30.30 22.52 32.09
C ALA A 236 -30.97 22.38 33.46
N VAL A 237 -31.71 23.40 33.89
CA VAL A 237 -32.49 23.38 35.14
C VAL A 237 -33.59 22.32 35.09
N ASP A 238 -34.31 22.23 33.98
CA ASP A 238 -35.33 21.19 33.78
C ASP A 238 -34.73 19.77 33.78
N MET A 239 -33.48 19.63 33.32
CA MET A 239 -32.77 18.35 33.27
C MET A 239 -32.17 17.91 34.62
N ILE A 240 -32.20 18.73 35.67
CA ILE A 240 -31.62 18.38 36.99
C ILE A 240 -32.23 17.09 37.56
N GLY A 241 -33.57 16.96 37.53
CA GLY A 241 -34.27 15.77 38.02
C GLY A 241 -33.89 14.50 37.25
N PRO A 242 -34.04 14.47 35.90
CA PRO A 242 -33.61 13.35 35.07
C PRO A 242 -32.12 12.99 35.22
N LEU A 243 -31.23 13.97 35.24
CA LEU A 243 -29.79 13.73 35.40
C LEU A 243 -29.44 13.17 36.79
N ALA A 244 -30.14 13.61 37.84
CA ALA A 244 -30.00 13.04 39.18
C ALA A 244 -30.45 11.57 39.22
N GLN A 245 -31.52 11.21 38.50
CA GLN A 245 -31.99 9.84 38.39
C GLN A 245 -31.00 8.93 37.65
N VAL A 246 -30.45 9.40 36.52
CA VAL A 246 -29.45 8.65 35.75
C VAL A 246 -28.14 8.51 36.53
N ALA A 247 -27.70 9.55 37.24
CA ALA A 247 -26.52 9.48 38.10
C ALA A 247 -26.72 8.47 39.24
N ALA A 248 -27.86 8.49 39.92
CA ALA A 248 -28.16 7.52 40.97
C ALA A 248 -28.17 6.07 40.43
N ALA A 249 -28.84 5.86 39.29
CA ALA A 249 -28.88 4.55 38.63
C ALA A 249 -27.49 4.06 38.18
N ALA A 250 -26.61 4.95 37.71
CA ALA A 250 -25.27 4.60 37.27
C ALA A 250 -24.31 4.20 38.42
N ASN A 251 -24.65 4.57 39.67
CA ASN A 251 -23.86 4.26 40.86
C ASN A 251 -24.54 3.21 41.76
N ASP A 252 -25.64 2.60 41.32
CA ASP A 252 -26.46 1.68 42.12
C ASP A 252 -26.96 2.30 43.45
N GLU A 253 -27.28 3.61 43.44
CA GLU A 253 -27.74 4.38 44.60
C GLU A 253 -29.19 4.85 44.45
N GLU A 254 -29.83 5.22 45.57
CA GLU A 254 -31.11 5.93 45.53
C GLU A 254 -30.93 7.40 45.13
N VAL A 255 -31.94 7.99 44.50
CA VAL A 255 -31.91 9.43 44.18
C VAL A 255 -31.84 10.25 45.49
N PRO A 256 -30.88 11.17 45.62
CA PRO A 256 -30.74 12.01 46.81
C PRO A 256 -32.04 12.75 47.14
N GLU A 257 -32.37 12.84 48.43
CA GLU A 257 -33.61 13.45 48.92
C GLU A 257 -33.88 14.84 48.37
N LEU A 258 -32.81 15.65 48.22
CA LEU A 258 -32.87 16.98 47.65
C LEU A 258 -33.50 17.00 46.25
N PHE A 259 -33.33 15.95 45.44
CA PHE A 259 -33.82 15.91 44.06
C PHE A 259 -35.10 15.07 43.87
N ARG A 260 -35.56 14.35 44.91
CA ARG A 260 -36.75 13.49 44.82
C ARG A 260 -38.02 14.26 44.41
N HIS A 261 -38.12 15.53 44.81
CA HIS A 261 -39.25 16.40 44.44
C HIS A 261 -39.27 16.81 42.96
N LEU A 262 -38.14 16.66 42.25
CA LEU A 262 -37.99 16.94 40.83
C LEU A 262 -38.23 15.70 39.95
N LEU A 263 -38.40 14.53 40.56
CA LEU A 263 -38.75 13.31 39.84
C LEU A 263 -40.22 13.39 39.43
N VAL A 264 -40.48 13.28 38.13
CA VAL A 264 -41.84 13.08 37.62
C VAL A 264 -42.20 11.61 37.91
N PRO A 265 -43.34 11.32 38.58
CA PRO A 265 -43.77 9.95 38.79
C PRO A 265 -43.88 9.23 37.44
N PRO A 266 -43.40 7.97 37.31
CA PRO A 266 -43.55 7.23 36.08
C PRO A 266 -45.05 7.15 35.74
N VAL A 267 -45.40 7.65 34.57
CA VAL A 267 -46.76 7.61 34.00
C VAL A 267 -47.07 6.15 33.67
N GLY A 268 -47.44 5.40 34.70
CA GLY A 268 -47.68 3.94 34.64
C GLY A 268 -48.15 3.37 35.97
N ALA A 269 -47.82 4.00 37.10
CA ALA A 269 -48.25 3.56 38.44
C ALA A 269 -49.53 4.28 38.95
N ARG A 270 -50.41 4.73 38.06
CA ARG A 270 -51.67 5.42 38.42
C ARG A 270 -52.90 4.75 37.79
N SER A 271 -53.06 3.46 38.06
CA SER A 271 -54.37 2.79 38.04
C SER A 271 -54.21 1.45 38.72
N GLU A 272 -54.56 1.40 40.00
CA GLU A 272 -55.10 0.22 40.73
C GLU A 272 -55.10 0.54 42.23
N ALA A 273 -55.91 1.51 42.62
CA ALA A 273 -56.23 1.72 44.03
C ALA A 273 -57.63 2.29 44.18
N THR A 274 -58.64 1.65 43.58
CA THR A 274 -60.04 1.70 44.05
C THR A 274 -60.86 0.56 43.41
N ALA A 275 -60.76 -0.65 43.97
CA ALA A 275 -61.85 -1.63 44.04
C ALA A 275 -61.39 -2.78 44.94
N GLY A 276 -62.08 -2.97 46.07
CA GLY A 276 -61.79 -4.06 47.00
C GLY A 276 -62.33 -5.40 46.53
N GLY A 277 -61.66 -6.47 46.97
CA GLY A 277 -62.18 -7.83 47.02
C GLY A 277 -61.09 -8.90 46.83
N PRO A 278 -60.87 -9.81 47.80
CA PRO A 278 -60.06 -10.99 47.58
C PRO A 278 -60.96 -12.12 47.05
N LEU A 279 -60.65 -12.68 45.88
CA LEU A 279 -61.18 -13.99 45.51
C LEU A 279 -60.21 -14.70 44.58
N TRP A 280 -59.50 -15.67 45.15
CA TRP A 280 -58.90 -16.76 44.41
C TRP A 280 -60.02 -17.76 44.07
N ASP A 281 -60.33 -17.89 42.78
CA ASP A 281 -60.98 -19.03 42.13
C ASP A 281 -60.70 -18.83 40.62
N GLY A 282 -59.82 -19.57 39.94
CA GLY A 282 -59.86 -21.01 39.75
C GLY A 282 -60.44 -21.28 38.35
N GLY A 283 -59.58 -21.52 37.34
CA GLY A 283 -60.05 -21.93 36.01
C GLY A 283 -59.05 -21.68 34.87
N ASP A 284 -58.13 -22.63 34.70
CA ASP A 284 -57.63 -23.16 33.42
C ASP A 284 -57.38 -22.16 32.27
N HIS A 285 -56.11 -21.82 32.04
CA HIS A 285 -55.56 -21.79 30.68
C HIS A 285 -54.15 -22.38 30.71
N GLU A 286 -54.03 -23.55 30.09
CA GLU A 286 -52.78 -24.22 29.75
C GLU A 286 -51.80 -23.28 29.03
N GLY A 287 -50.55 -23.31 29.49
CA GLY A 287 -49.36 -23.39 28.64
C GLY A 287 -49.34 -22.60 27.32
N GLY A 288 -49.53 -21.29 27.36
CA GLY A 288 -49.14 -20.40 26.29
C GLY A 288 -47.63 -20.16 26.35
N VAL A 289 -46.87 -20.88 25.53
CA VAL A 289 -45.46 -20.59 25.24
C VAL A 289 -45.37 -19.18 24.66
N PHE A 290 -44.92 -18.23 25.48
CA PHE A 290 -44.38 -16.97 24.99
C PHE A 290 -42.92 -17.22 24.61
N ASP A 291 -42.66 -17.35 23.32
CA ASP A 291 -41.56 -16.61 22.68
C ASP A 291 -41.70 -16.71 21.16
N ARG A 292 -42.34 -15.71 20.56
CA ARG A 292 -42.14 -15.38 19.15
C ARG A 292 -41.71 -13.92 19.15
N GLU A 293 -40.40 -13.71 19.08
CA GLU A 293 -39.84 -12.45 18.62
C GLU A 293 -40.67 -11.99 17.42
N GLU A 294 -41.23 -10.80 17.51
CA GLU A 294 -41.85 -10.11 16.41
C GLU A 294 -40.74 -9.82 15.40
N GLU A 295 -40.41 -10.79 14.55
CA GLU A 295 -39.44 -10.67 13.47
C GLU A 295 -39.89 -9.50 12.59
N VAL A 296 -39.24 -8.35 12.78
CA VAL A 296 -39.44 -7.17 11.93
C VAL A 296 -39.27 -7.61 10.48
N GLY A 297 -40.35 -7.55 9.71
CA GLY A 297 -40.42 -8.02 8.34
C GLY A 297 -39.44 -7.29 7.42
N VAL A 298 -39.12 -7.90 6.28
CA VAL A 298 -38.21 -7.31 5.29
C VAL A 298 -38.75 -5.97 4.79
N SER A 299 -40.08 -5.84 4.71
CA SER A 299 -40.75 -4.62 4.30
C SER A 299 -40.58 -3.48 5.31
N ASP A 300 -40.58 -3.76 6.60
CA ASP A 300 -40.39 -2.76 7.66
C ASP A 300 -38.93 -2.30 7.75
N ARG A 301 -37.97 -3.22 7.55
CA ARG A 301 -36.55 -2.85 7.41
C ARG A 301 -36.31 -1.96 6.19
N LEU A 302 -36.98 -2.24 5.08
CA LEU A 302 -36.89 -1.38 3.88
C LEU A 302 -37.51 0.00 4.13
N ARG A 303 -38.64 0.09 4.85
CA ARG A 303 -39.24 1.38 5.23
C ARG A 303 -38.32 2.21 6.12
N LEU A 304 -37.65 1.58 7.09
CA LEU A 304 -36.66 2.24 7.94
C LEU A 304 -35.50 2.77 7.11
N LEU A 305 -34.94 1.97 6.21
CA LEU A 305 -33.84 2.38 5.33
C LEU A 305 -34.23 3.54 4.41
N LEU A 306 -35.44 3.49 3.83
CA LEU A 306 -35.94 4.58 2.99
C LEU A 306 -36.11 5.85 3.83
N THR A 307 -36.70 5.76 5.01
CA THR A 307 -36.90 6.91 5.91
C THR A 307 -35.57 7.56 6.31
N GLU A 308 -34.58 6.75 6.70
CA GLU A 308 -33.24 7.22 7.08
C GLU A 308 -32.51 7.87 5.89
N ALA A 309 -32.72 7.37 4.68
CA ALA A 309 -32.18 7.97 3.46
C ALA A 309 -32.88 9.27 3.04
N GLY A 310 -33.89 9.75 3.79
CA GLY A 310 -34.73 10.90 3.42
C GLY A 310 -35.78 10.57 2.35
N LEU A 311 -35.88 9.29 1.99
CA LEU A 311 -36.93 8.57 1.23
C LEU A 311 -38.33 8.75 1.80
N LYS A 312 -39.04 9.85 1.54
CA LYS A 312 -40.44 9.99 1.98
C LYS A 312 -41.43 9.32 1.01
N PRO A 313 -42.56 8.75 1.51
CA PRO A 313 -43.55 8.06 0.68
C PRO A 313 -44.19 8.89 -0.45
N ASP A 314 -44.15 10.22 -0.35
CA ASP A 314 -44.68 11.16 -1.34
C ASP A 314 -43.71 11.43 -2.51
N MET A 315 -42.47 10.96 -2.42
CA MET A 315 -41.48 11.11 -3.48
C MET A 315 -41.50 9.93 -4.44
N ASP A 316 -41.49 10.19 -5.75
CA ASP A 316 -41.43 9.14 -6.78
C ASP A 316 -40.26 8.16 -6.58
N GLY A 317 -39.14 8.65 -6.04
CA GLY A 317 -37.96 7.85 -5.70
C GLY A 317 -38.22 6.75 -4.66
N TYR A 318 -39.19 6.94 -3.76
CA TYR A 318 -39.57 5.97 -2.72
C TYR A 318 -40.12 4.68 -3.35
N THR A 319 -41.09 4.83 -4.25
CA THR A 319 -41.74 3.69 -4.94
C THR A 319 -40.81 3.05 -5.97
N VAL A 320 -40.00 3.85 -6.69
CA VAL A 320 -39.03 3.33 -7.66
C VAL A 320 -37.97 2.47 -7.00
N LEU A 321 -37.43 2.89 -5.85
CA LEU A 321 -36.41 2.12 -5.15
C LEU A 321 -37.00 0.84 -4.53
N ALA A 322 -38.20 0.92 -3.93
CA ALA A 322 -38.91 -0.27 -3.44
C ALA A 322 -39.18 -1.29 -4.56
N HIS A 323 -39.58 -0.82 -5.75
CA HIS A 323 -39.80 -1.67 -6.91
C HIS A 323 -38.49 -2.31 -7.43
N ARG A 324 -37.36 -1.60 -7.41
CA ARG A 324 -36.06 -2.16 -7.81
C ARG A 324 -35.59 -3.26 -6.85
N VAL A 325 -35.71 -3.04 -5.54
CA VAL A 325 -35.36 -4.03 -4.51
C VAL A 325 -36.23 -5.27 -4.67
N MET A 326 -37.54 -5.10 -4.85
CA MET A 326 -38.47 -6.20 -5.10
C MET A 326 -38.11 -7.00 -6.36
N ARG A 327 -37.79 -6.34 -7.49
CA ARG A 327 -37.38 -7.02 -8.73
C ARG A 327 -36.06 -7.78 -8.58
N PHE A 328 -35.11 -7.23 -7.84
CA PHE A 328 -33.84 -7.88 -7.56
C PHE A 328 -34.06 -9.16 -6.73
N LEU A 329 -34.83 -9.07 -5.64
CA LEU A 329 -35.15 -10.23 -4.79
C LEU A 329 -35.85 -11.34 -5.58
N LYS A 330 -36.77 -10.99 -6.49
CA LYS A 330 -37.42 -11.96 -7.38
C LYS A 330 -36.45 -12.63 -8.37
N THR A 331 -35.43 -11.91 -8.83
CA THR A 331 -34.40 -12.46 -9.75
C THR A 331 -33.49 -13.45 -9.03
N GLU A 332 -33.21 -13.20 -7.75
CA GLU A 332 -32.41 -14.06 -6.87
C GLU A 332 -33.21 -15.21 -6.24
N GLY A 333 -34.49 -15.38 -6.61
CA GLY A 333 -35.36 -16.46 -6.11
C GLY A 333 -35.87 -16.26 -4.67
N LEU A 334 -35.78 -15.04 -4.13
CA LEU A 334 -36.30 -14.66 -2.81
C LEU A 334 -37.74 -14.15 -2.91
N ASP A 335 -38.63 -15.01 -3.41
CA ASP A 335 -40.01 -14.66 -3.76
C ASP A 335 -40.85 -14.21 -2.55
N GLU A 336 -40.64 -14.81 -1.38
CA GLU A 336 -41.39 -14.47 -0.16
C GLU A 336 -41.12 -13.03 0.31
N ALA A 337 -39.86 -12.61 0.31
CA ALA A 337 -39.45 -11.25 0.66
C ALA A 337 -39.88 -10.23 -0.42
N ALA A 338 -39.80 -10.61 -1.70
CA ALA A 338 -40.29 -9.78 -2.80
C ALA A 338 -41.81 -9.55 -2.70
N ASP A 339 -42.57 -10.58 -2.32
CA ASP A 339 -44.01 -10.52 -2.13
C ASP A 339 -44.44 -9.72 -0.91
N GLU A 340 -43.67 -9.79 0.17
CA GLU A 340 -43.84 -8.95 1.35
C GLU A 340 -43.69 -7.46 1.01
N ILE A 341 -42.62 -7.09 0.30
CA ILE A 341 -42.37 -5.72 -0.16
C ILE A 341 -43.46 -5.28 -1.14
N ARG A 342 -43.86 -6.14 -2.09
CA ARG A 342 -44.93 -5.84 -3.04
C ARG A 342 -46.24 -5.48 -2.33
N ARG A 343 -46.62 -6.27 -1.32
CA ARG A 343 -47.82 -6.02 -0.50
C ARG A 343 -47.69 -4.74 0.33
N ALA A 344 -46.55 -4.53 0.98
CA ALA A 344 -46.35 -3.39 1.87
C ALA A 344 -46.24 -2.04 1.16
N PHE A 345 -45.79 -2.03 -0.10
CA PHE A 345 -45.59 -0.81 -0.89
C PHE A 345 -46.65 -0.61 -1.99
N GLY A 346 -47.69 -1.45 -2.05
CA GLY A 346 -48.82 -1.29 -2.98
C GLY A 346 -48.43 -1.34 -4.46
N LEU A 347 -47.40 -2.10 -4.80
CA LEU A 347 -46.91 -2.20 -6.19
C LEU A 347 -47.87 -3.09 -7.01
N ALA A 348 -48.37 -2.57 -8.14
CA ALA A 348 -49.28 -3.30 -9.01
C ALA A 348 -48.64 -4.60 -9.55
N PRO A 349 -49.41 -5.68 -9.76
CA PRO A 349 -48.89 -6.90 -10.36
C PRO A 349 -48.42 -6.61 -11.78
N GLY A 350 -47.11 -6.75 -12.04
CA GLY A 350 -46.60 -6.73 -13.40
C GLY A 350 -47.07 -7.97 -14.14
N GLU A 351 -47.87 -7.78 -15.19
CA GLU A 351 -48.05 -8.76 -16.27
C GLU A 351 -46.67 -9.22 -16.73
N GLY A 352 -46.45 -10.54 -16.70
CA GLY A 352 -45.26 -11.16 -17.30
C GLY A 352 -45.27 -10.96 -18.82
N PRO A 353 -44.12 -11.10 -19.49
CA PRO A 353 -43.99 -10.82 -20.91
C PRO A 353 -44.83 -11.81 -21.72
N GLU A 354 -45.76 -11.28 -22.51
CA GLU A 354 -46.42 -11.98 -23.60
C GLU A 354 -45.38 -12.36 -24.67
N ASP A 355 -45.44 -13.63 -25.03
CA ASP A 355 -45.09 -14.30 -26.29
C ASP A 355 -44.19 -13.58 -27.33
N GLU A 356 -43.15 -14.31 -27.74
CA GLU A 356 -42.41 -14.11 -29.00
C GLU A 356 -43.35 -13.90 -30.21
N PRO A 357 -42.83 -13.21 -31.23
CA PRO A 357 -43.03 -13.69 -32.59
C PRO A 357 -41.69 -14.00 -33.26
N SER A 358 -41.57 -15.25 -33.65
CA SER A 358 -40.63 -15.75 -34.63
C SER A 358 -40.79 -14.98 -35.96
N SER A 359 -39.69 -14.52 -36.56
CA SER A 359 -39.59 -14.39 -38.02
C SER A 359 -38.14 -14.42 -38.50
N GLU A 360 -37.96 -15.27 -39.50
CA GLU A 360 -36.77 -15.69 -40.23
C GLU A 360 -35.97 -14.58 -40.95
N GLY A 361 -34.67 -14.82 -41.14
CA GLY A 361 -33.98 -14.59 -42.43
C GLY A 361 -32.73 -13.71 -42.46
N ASN A 362 -31.54 -14.35 -42.47
CA ASN A 362 -30.30 -14.05 -43.25
C ASN A 362 -29.81 -12.58 -43.40
N THR A 363 -28.57 -12.13 -43.08
CA THR A 363 -27.22 -12.69 -43.32
C THR A 363 -26.12 -11.88 -42.57
N THR A 364 -25.25 -12.58 -41.84
CA THR A 364 -23.77 -12.47 -41.69
C THR A 364 -23.00 -11.13 -41.62
N GLY A 365 -22.28 -10.92 -40.49
CA GLY A 365 -20.90 -10.36 -40.43
C GLY A 365 -20.54 -9.53 -39.16
N PRO A 366 -19.25 -9.33 -38.79
CA PRO A 366 -18.47 -10.31 -38.00
C PRO A 366 -17.65 -9.72 -36.81
N TRP A 367 -17.30 -10.58 -35.81
CA TRP A 367 -16.33 -10.37 -34.68
C TRP A 367 -16.68 -9.30 -33.60
N PRO A 368 -15.95 -9.19 -32.46
CA PRO A 368 -15.88 -10.10 -31.30
C PRO A 368 -15.94 -9.28 -29.95
N PRO A 369 -15.61 -9.81 -28.75
CA PRO A 369 -15.99 -9.17 -27.50
C PRO A 369 -14.98 -8.11 -27.03
N ARG A 370 -15.49 -7.01 -26.47
CA ARG A 370 -14.97 -6.26 -25.30
C ARG A 370 -15.80 -4.97 -25.13
N SER A 371 -16.03 -4.50 -23.91
CA SER A 371 -15.09 -3.54 -23.32
C SER A 371 -15.40 -3.21 -21.84
N PRO A 372 -14.40 -2.66 -21.10
CA PRO A 372 -14.02 -3.11 -19.77
C PRO A 372 -13.98 -1.97 -18.71
N ALA A 373 -13.34 -2.28 -17.57
CA ALA A 373 -13.00 -1.44 -16.42
C ALA A 373 -12.29 -0.09 -16.75
N PRO A 374 -12.26 0.87 -15.81
CA PRO A 374 -11.73 2.21 -16.06
C PRO A 374 -10.20 2.22 -15.85
N GLU A 375 -9.45 2.30 -16.95
CA GLU A 375 -8.04 2.71 -16.97
C GLU A 375 -7.93 4.20 -17.28
N GLY A 376 -6.92 4.84 -16.66
CA GLY A 376 -6.61 6.26 -16.76
C GLY A 376 -6.09 6.70 -18.13
N PRO A 377 -5.78 8.01 -18.29
CA PRO A 377 -5.41 8.58 -19.57
C PRO A 377 -3.96 8.22 -19.96
N PRO A 378 -3.71 7.73 -21.18
CA PRO A 378 -2.35 7.50 -21.67
C PRO A 378 -1.75 8.75 -22.32
N PHE A 379 -0.48 8.94 -22.01
CA PHE A 379 0.48 9.71 -22.77
C PHE A 379 0.60 9.19 -24.21
N THR A 380 0.73 10.11 -25.17
CA THR A 380 1.42 9.86 -26.44
C THR A 380 2.74 10.60 -26.43
N ASP A 381 3.82 9.86 -26.62
CA ASP A 381 5.15 10.36 -26.98
C ASP A 381 5.30 10.25 -28.51
N PRO A 382 5.87 11.27 -29.18
CA PRO A 382 6.91 10.93 -30.13
C PRO A 382 8.12 11.87 -30.00
N TYR A 383 9.26 11.26 -29.65
CA TYR A 383 10.60 11.52 -30.18
C TYR A 383 10.85 12.89 -30.87
N VAL A 384 11.19 13.92 -30.07
CA VAL A 384 12.18 14.96 -30.42
C VAL A 384 12.87 15.42 -29.13
N ALA A 385 14.19 15.28 -29.05
CA ALA A 385 15.04 15.88 -28.01
C ALA A 385 15.91 17.00 -28.63
N PRO A 386 16.62 17.82 -27.85
CA PRO A 386 16.25 18.49 -26.61
C PRO A 386 16.49 20.02 -26.73
N THR A 387 15.67 20.86 -26.11
CA THR A 387 16.05 22.25 -25.86
C THR A 387 15.82 22.62 -24.41
N ALA A 388 16.94 22.96 -23.78
CA ALA A 388 17.07 23.56 -22.47
C ALA A 388 16.11 24.74 -22.27
N SER A 389 15.57 24.86 -21.06
CA SER A 389 15.53 26.15 -20.34
C SER A 389 15.11 25.99 -18.88
N THR A 390 16.09 26.23 -18.01
CA THR A 390 16.04 27.31 -17.02
C THR A 390 15.07 27.15 -15.84
N PHE A 391 15.64 26.62 -14.75
CA PHE A 391 15.40 27.08 -13.39
C PHE A 391 15.58 28.60 -13.27
N ALA A 392 14.58 29.32 -12.76
CA ALA A 392 14.75 30.40 -11.76
C ALA A 392 13.38 30.95 -11.28
N PRO A 393 13.31 31.45 -10.03
CA PRO A 393 12.07 31.65 -9.27
C PRO A 393 11.52 33.08 -9.42
N ARG A 394 10.24 33.29 -9.07
CA ARG A 394 9.73 34.66 -8.87
C ARG A 394 8.76 34.78 -7.70
N THR A 395 9.34 35.30 -6.62
CA THR A 395 8.88 36.39 -5.76
C THR A 395 7.39 36.71 -5.62
N ALA A 396 7.02 36.75 -4.34
CA ALA A 396 5.95 37.50 -3.71
C ALA A 396 5.69 38.89 -4.32
N GLU A 397 4.41 39.20 -4.47
CA GLU A 397 3.87 40.55 -4.30
C GLU A 397 2.46 40.42 -3.70
N GLY A 398 2.24 41.17 -2.62
CA GLY A 398 1.08 41.05 -1.75
C GLY A 398 -0.18 41.68 -2.31
N SER A 399 -1.29 41.25 -1.74
CA SER A 399 -2.49 42.09 -1.62
C SER A 399 -3.17 41.78 -0.30
N ALA A 400 -3.25 42.81 0.53
CA ALA A 400 -4.01 42.82 1.76
C ALA A 400 -5.50 43.02 1.45
N ASN A 401 -6.38 42.20 2.03
CA ASN A 401 -7.51 42.70 2.83
C ASN A 401 -8.24 41.57 3.56
N THR A 402 -8.13 41.61 4.89
CA THR A 402 -9.21 41.68 5.90
C THR A 402 -10.45 40.78 5.75
N GLY A 403 -10.62 39.88 6.73
CA GLY A 403 -11.93 39.32 7.08
C GLY A 403 -11.86 38.03 7.91
N ASP A 404 -11.91 38.18 9.24
CA ASP A 404 -12.34 37.21 10.25
C ASP A 404 -11.96 35.73 10.10
N GLN A 405 -10.99 35.28 10.90
CA GLN A 405 -11.12 33.98 11.55
C GLN A 405 -10.42 33.93 12.91
N ARG A 406 -11.20 33.48 13.89
CA ARG A 406 -10.88 33.35 15.32
C ARG A 406 -9.62 32.53 15.56
N GLN A 407 -8.81 33.06 16.47
CA GLN A 407 -7.75 32.38 17.19
C GLN A 407 -8.34 31.31 18.11
N ASP A 408 -7.73 30.14 18.16
CA ASP A 408 -7.39 29.50 19.44
C ASP A 408 -5.99 28.90 19.33
N ARG A 409 -5.12 29.54 20.10
CA ARG A 409 -3.67 29.39 20.19
C ARG A 409 -3.41 28.77 21.56
N TRP A 410 -2.83 27.58 21.62
CA TRP A 410 -2.25 27.07 22.86
C TRP A 410 -0.74 26.93 22.67
N GLU A 411 -0.04 27.99 23.09
CA GLU A 411 1.34 27.94 23.54
C GLU A 411 1.39 28.70 24.87
N THR A 412 1.72 28.01 25.95
CA THR A 412 2.39 28.62 27.09
C THR A 412 3.64 27.81 27.40
N SER A 413 4.75 28.52 27.19
CA SER A 413 6.15 28.25 27.48
C SER A 413 6.40 27.64 28.87
N GLU A 414 7.26 26.63 28.85
CA GLU A 414 8.48 26.45 29.65
C GLU A 414 8.64 27.24 30.96
N ASP A 415 8.82 26.49 32.06
CA ASP A 415 9.60 26.93 33.22
C ASP A 415 10.64 25.83 33.57
N ASP A 416 11.87 26.28 33.74
CA ASP A 416 13.12 25.53 33.91
C ASP A 416 13.17 24.67 35.19
N THR A 417 13.46 23.37 35.08
CA THR A 417 14.51 22.69 35.90
C THR A 417 14.82 21.28 35.37
N PRO A 418 16.06 20.78 35.54
CA PRO A 418 16.67 19.78 34.65
C PRO A 418 16.38 18.33 35.06
N SER A 419 16.12 17.49 34.05
CA SER A 419 16.03 16.04 34.17
C SER A 419 17.39 15.40 34.44
N PRO A 420 17.56 14.56 35.49
CA PRO A 420 18.72 13.70 35.60
C PRO A 420 18.51 12.43 34.75
N HIS A 421 19.30 12.32 33.67
CA HIS A 421 19.66 11.02 33.12
C HIS A 421 20.46 10.25 34.16
N PHE A 422 19.97 9.09 34.59
CA PHE A 422 20.75 7.92 34.99
C PHE A 422 19.76 6.82 35.37
N TRP A 423 19.75 5.67 34.69
CA TRP A 423 19.84 4.35 35.33
C TRP A 423 20.13 3.29 34.25
N ASP A 424 21.21 2.58 34.56
CA ASP A 424 21.95 1.54 33.86
C ASP A 424 21.17 0.20 33.80
N PRO A 425 21.48 -0.71 32.86
CA PRO A 425 20.83 -2.00 32.71
C PRO A 425 21.51 -3.03 33.61
N SER A 426 20.85 -3.43 34.68
CA SER A 426 21.21 -4.66 35.37
C SER A 426 20.00 -5.17 36.14
N HIS A 427 19.32 -6.17 35.58
CA HIS A 427 18.77 -7.31 36.32
C HIS A 427 18.22 -8.36 35.33
N SER A 428 19.06 -9.36 35.05
CA SER A 428 18.63 -10.66 34.53
C SER A 428 17.85 -11.43 35.60
N PRO A 429 16.68 -12.01 35.29
CA PRO A 429 16.12 -13.09 36.08
C PRO A 429 16.68 -14.43 35.62
N ARG A 430 17.14 -15.21 36.60
CA ARG A 430 17.81 -16.50 36.46
C ARG A 430 16.93 -17.55 35.76
N ARG A 431 17.59 -18.30 34.87
CA ARG A 431 17.22 -19.62 34.34
C ARG A 431 17.12 -20.65 35.49
N PRO A 432 16.09 -21.48 35.59
CA PRO A 432 16.12 -22.69 36.41
C PRO A 432 16.97 -23.77 35.73
N ALA A 433 17.86 -24.40 36.50
CA ALA A 433 18.70 -25.51 36.07
C ALA A 433 17.89 -26.81 35.96
N GLU A 434 18.18 -27.60 34.93
CA GLU A 434 17.74 -28.98 34.78
C GLU A 434 18.33 -29.89 35.89
N PRO A 435 17.62 -30.96 36.28
CA PRO A 435 18.06 -31.89 37.31
C PRO A 435 19.10 -32.89 36.78
N GLY A 436 20.21 -33.03 37.51
CA GLY A 436 21.19 -34.09 37.28
C GLY A 436 20.65 -35.48 37.66
N PRO A 437 21.14 -36.55 37.01
CA PRO A 437 20.69 -37.91 37.27
C PRO A 437 21.28 -38.46 38.56
N TRP A 438 20.50 -39.33 39.18
CA TRP A 438 20.79 -40.04 40.42
C TRP A 438 21.91 -41.06 40.22
N ASP A 439 22.75 -41.16 41.26
CA ASP A 439 23.68 -42.27 41.47
C ASP A 439 22.89 -43.58 41.61
N GLU A 440 23.17 -44.54 40.74
CA GLU A 440 22.95 -45.97 41.00
C GLU A 440 24.30 -46.59 41.33
N ASP A 441 24.45 -46.96 42.60
CA ASP A 441 25.37 -48.00 43.04
C ASP A 441 25.03 -49.30 42.30
N GLU A 442 25.96 -49.88 41.53
CA GLU A 442 26.27 -51.32 41.55
C GLU A 442 27.39 -51.70 40.56
N GLU A 443 28.16 -52.70 40.99
CA GLU A 443 29.06 -53.58 40.24
C GLU A 443 30.53 -53.22 39.97
N ASN A 444 31.38 -53.96 40.70
CA ASN A 444 32.61 -54.63 40.24
C ASN A 444 33.81 -53.71 39.94
N GLY A 445 34.92 -53.77 40.67
CA GLY A 445 35.63 -54.94 41.15
C GLY A 445 37.02 -54.97 40.49
N ILE A 446 38.06 -55.08 41.33
CA ILE A 446 39.51 -55.24 41.07
C ILE A 446 40.34 -53.96 41.17
#